data_AF-D1BY58-F1
#
_entry.id   AF-D1BY58-F1
#
_cell.length_a   1.000
_cell.length_b   1.000
_cell.length_c   1.000
_cell.angle_alpha   90.00
_cell.angle_beta   90.00
_cell.angle_gamma   90.00
#
_symmetry.space_group_name_H-M   'P 1'
#
loop_
_entity.id
_entity.type
_entity.pdbx_description
1 polymer ?
#
loop_
_entity_poly.entity_id
_entity_poly.type
_entity_poly.pdbx_seq_one_letter_code
_entity_poly.pdbx_strand_id
1 'polypeptide(L)'
;MAHETAGPGLASPTTARGGVPPAHEPLPRTVVRWLWVGVTWGLLLAVIAIAVAAIVVPKIAGAVPLTVLSNSMAPTMPVGSLAVIRPTMPIEPNARLRDTDTIRERNDVTAIGIGDVISFQPDQHDATLITHRVIAVSVDSDGNRTFTTRGDNNGSPDSPVQDYQVRATVWYSLPLLGYVNDAVNGDHRRTFAITAAALGYAWALSLWARAHKRRRTARDVDGRIT
;
A
#
# COMPACT_ATOMS: atom_id res chain seq x y z
N MET A 1 4.09 78.32 68.15
CA MET A 1 4.85 77.06 67.97
C MET A 1 5.67 77.22 66.70
N ALA A 2 6.99 77.31 66.86
CA ALA A 2 7.96 77.49 65.78
C ALA A 2 8.69 76.16 65.55
N HIS A 3 8.92 75.80 64.29
CA HIS A 3 9.90 74.83 63.78
C HIS A 3 10.03 75.19 62.28
N GLU A 4 11.08 75.80 61.76
CA GLU A 4 12.53 75.56 61.75
C GLU A 4 13.01 74.47 60.76
N THR A 5 13.75 74.97 59.77
CA THR A 5 14.84 74.38 58.95
C THR A 5 14.55 73.45 57.77
N ALA A 6 15.06 73.94 56.63
CA ALA A 6 15.42 73.19 55.43
C ALA A 6 16.78 72.48 55.60
N GLY A 7 16.97 71.40 54.84
CA GLY A 7 18.27 70.77 54.59
C GLY A 7 18.26 70.01 53.25
N PRO A 8 19.19 70.26 52.32
CA PRO A 8 19.28 69.58 51.03
C PRO A 8 20.23 68.37 51.11
N GLY A 9 19.95 67.29 50.38
CA GLY A 9 20.87 66.15 50.37
C GLY A 9 20.60 65.11 49.29
N LEU A 10 21.65 64.93 48.47
CA LEU A 10 22.08 63.67 47.86
C LEU A 10 21.47 63.28 46.49
N ALA A 11 22.20 63.70 45.45
CA ALA A 11 22.36 62.92 44.24
C ALA A 11 22.89 61.51 44.54
N SER A 12 22.45 60.53 43.76
CA SER A 12 22.98 59.17 43.73
C SER A 12 22.67 58.52 42.37
N PRO A 13 23.46 57.53 41.94
CA PRO A 13 24.08 57.52 40.62
C PRO A 13 23.38 56.64 39.59
N THR A 14 23.65 56.97 38.32
CA THR A 14 23.42 56.16 37.12
C THR A 14 23.86 54.72 37.34
N THR A 15 22.89 53.80 37.40
CA THR A 15 23.13 52.36 37.27
C THR A 15 22.80 51.93 35.85
N ALA A 16 23.84 51.73 35.05
CA ALA A 16 23.75 51.00 33.80
C ALA A 16 23.30 49.56 34.10
N ARG A 17 22.06 49.20 33.74
CA ARG A 17 21.62 47.80 33.68
C ARG A 17 21.95 47.25 32.31
N GLY A 18 22.89 46.31 32.26
CA GLY A 18 23.02 45.37 31.16
C GLY A 18 21.71 44.58 31.01
N GLY A 19 21.02 44.79 29.90
CA GLY A 19 19.86 43.99 29.50
C GLY A 19 20.34 42.70 28.85
N VAL A 20 19.99 41.58 29.48
CA VAL A 20 20.12 40.21 28.97
C VAL A 20 19.57 40.10 27.53
N PRO A 21 20.25 39.43 26.58
CA PRO A 21 19.69 39.22 25.24
C PRO A 21 18.36 38.46 25.33
N PRO A 22 17.34 38.81 24.52
CA PRO A 22 16.03 38.18 24.61
C PRO A 22 16.15 36.67 24.37
N ALA A 23 15.74 35.88 25.37
CA ALA A 23 15.64 34.44 25.24
C ALA A 23 14.65 34.12 24.12
N HIS A 24 15.05 33.28 23.16
CA HIS A 24 14.18 32.81 22.09
C HIS A 24 12.93 32.15 22.71
N GLU A 25 11.78 32.79 22.56
CA GLU A 25 10.52 32.22 23.05
C GLU A 25 10.23 30.93 22.26
N PRO A 26 10.15 29.76 22.93
CA PRO A 26 9.78 28.53 22.25
C PRO A 26 8.37 28.67 21.69
N LEU A 27 8.20 28.34 20.40
CA LEU A 27 6.91 28.43 19.69
C LEU A 27 5.76 27.90 20.57
N PRO A 28 4.60 28.59 20.58
CA PRO A 28 3.50 28.25 21.47
C PRO A 28 3.07 26.80 21.21
N ARG A 29 3.02 26.00 22.29
CA ARG A 29 2.78 24.54 22.29
C ARG A 29 1.55 24.10 21.48
N THR A 30 0.62 25.03 21.24
CA THR A 30 -0.56 24.91 20.37
C THR A 30 -0.21 24.79 18.89
N VAL A 31 0.71 25.59 18.34
CA VAL A 31 1.08 25.57 16.91
C VAL A 31 1.79 24.26 16.57
N VAL A 32 2.71 23.82 17.43
CA VAL A 32 3.40 22.52 17.29
C VAL A 32 2.39 21.38 17.29
N ARG A 33 1.39 21.41 18.17
CA ARG A 33 0.33 20.39 18.21
C ARG A 33 -0.51 20.36 16.93
N TRP A 34 -0.90 21.50 16.38
CA TRP A 34 -1.68 21.55 15.14
C TRP A 34 -0.88 21.08 13.92
N LEU A 35 0.42 21.40 13.87
CA LEU A 35 1.34 20.86 12.86
C LEU A 35 1.43 19.34 12.94
N TRP A 36 1.63 18.76 14.13
CA TRP A 36 1.65 17.30 14.30
C TRP A 36 0.33 16.64 13.91
N VAL A 37 -0.81 17.25 14.22
CA VAL A 37 -2.12 16.76 13.79
C VAL A 37 -2.24 16.79 12.27
N GLY A 38 -1.83 17.89 11.63
CA GLY A 38 -1.82 18.02 10.17
C GLY A 38 -0.94 16.98 9.49
N VAL A 39 0.28 16.77 9.97
CA VAL A 39 1.20 15.73 9.49
C VAL A 39 0.60 14.33 9.67
N THR A 40 -0.01 14.05 10.82
CA THR A 40 -0.63 12.74 11.09
C THR A 40 -1.79 12.46 10.13
N TRP A 41 -2.68 13.44 9.92
CA TRP A 41 -3.79 13.30 8.97
C TRP A 41 -3.31 13.23 7.53
N GLY A 42 -2.31 14.03 7.15
CA GLY A 42 -1.69 13.96 5.83
C GLY A 42 -1.09 12.60 5.53
N LEU A 43 -0.34 12.03 6.49
CA LEU A 43 0.22 10.68 6.37
C LEU A 43 -0.88 9.62 6.26
N LEU A 44 -1.93 9.70 7.09
CA LEU A 44 -3.06 8.79 7.04
C LEU A 44 -3.75 8.82 5.67
N LEU A 45 -4.02 10.02 5.14
CA LEU A 45 -4.64 10.19 3.82
C LEU A 45 -3.74 9.67 2.70
N ALA A 46 -2.42 9.88 2.78
CA ALA A 46 -1.48 9.33 1.81
C ALA A 46 -1.50 7.79 1.80
N VAL A 47 -1.49 7.15 2.98
CA VAL A 47 -1.58 5.69 3.10
C VAL A 47 -2.91 5.16 2.54
N ILE A 48 -4.03 5.84 2.84
CA ILE A 48 -5.35 5.48 2.29
C ILE A 48 -5.35 5.61 0.76
N ALA A 49 -4.80 6.70 0.22
CA ALA A 49 -4.72 6.92 -1.22
C ALA A 49 -3.90 5.83 -1.92
N ILE A 50 -2.75 5.43 -1.34
CA ILE A 50 -1.93 4.33 -1.85
C ILE A 50 -2.71 3.01 -1.82
N ALA A 51 -3.42 2.71 -0.72
CA ALA A 51 -4.22 1.49 -0.59
C ALA A 51 -5.38 1.45 -1.61
N VAL A 52 -6.08 2.57 -1.81
CA VAL A 52 -7.15 2.68 -2.81
C VAL A 52 -6.58 2.52 -4.22
N ALA A 53 -5.46 3.17 -4.53
CA ALA A 53 -4.80 3.04 -5.83
C ALA A 53 -4.40 1.58 -6.11
N ALA A 54 -3.87 0.87 -5.12
CA ALA A 54 -3.51 -0.55 -5.25
C ALA A 54 -4.69 -1.47 -5.57
N ILE A 55 -5.93 -1.08 -5.27
CA ILE A 55 -7.14 -1.85 -5.58
C ILE A 55 -7.79 -1.36 -6.89
N VAL A 56 -7.88 -0.04 -7.06
CA VAL A 56 -8.62 0.58 -8.17
C VAL A 56 -7.84 0.48 -9.48
N VAL A 57 -6.53 0.70 -9.46
CA VAL A 57 -5.67 0.65 -10.67
C VAL A 57 -5.75 -0.71 -11.36
N PRO A 58 -5.53 -1.86 -10.70
CA PRO A 58 -5.64 -3.16 -11.37
C PRO A 58 -7.06 -3.44 -11.89
N LYS A 59 -8.11 -2.98 -11.18
CA LYS A 59 -9.50 -3.15 -11.61
C LYS A 59 -9.82 -2.39 -12.90
N ILE A 60 -9.34 -1.15 -13.03
CA ILE A 60 -9.52 -0.36 -14.27
C ILE A 60 -8.65 -0.91 -15.40
N ALA A 61 -7.47 -1.45 -15.08
CA ALA A 61 -6.55 -2.04 -16.05
C ALA A 61 -6.95 -3.46 -16.53
N GLY A 62 -8.07 -4.02 -16.03
CA GLY A 62 -8.48 -5.39 -16.36
C GLY A 62 -7.53 -6.47 -15.85
N ALA A 63 -6.68 -6.15 -14.87
CA ALA A 63 -5.70 -7.07 -14.34
C ALA A 63 -6.34 -7.99 -13.29
N VAL A 64 -5.93 -9.25 -13.28
CA VAL A 64 -6.47 -10.26 -12.36
C VAL A 64 -5.45 -10.50 -11.25
N PRO A 65 -5.83 -10.33 -9.97
CA PRO A 65 -4.97 -10.74 -8.87
C PRO A 65 -4.97 -12.27 -8.75
N LEU A 66 -3.78 -12.88 -8.82
CA LEU A 66 -3.57 -14.30 -8.51
C LEU A 66 -2.61 -14.45 -7.33
N THR A 67 -2.90 -15.41 -6.45
CA THR A 67 -2.01 -15.75 -5.34
C THR A 67 -0.95 -16.74 -5.83
N VAL A 68 0.32 -16.47 -5.52
CA VAL A 68 1.43 -17.38 -5.85
C VAL A 68 1.39 -18.59 -4.90
N LEU A 69 1.15 -19.77 -5.46
CA LEU A 69 0.96 -21.02 -4.71
C LEU A 69 2.23 -21.87 -4.60
N SER A 70 3.25 -21.63 -5.43
CA SER A 70 4.47 -22.43 -5.50
C SER A 70 5.72 -21.63 -5.11
N ASN A 71 6.78 -22.34 -4.74
CA ASN A 71 8.07 -21.75 -4.41
C ASN A 71 9.01 -21.60 -5.62
N SER A 72 8.52 -21.83 -6.84
CA SER A 72 9.36 -21.84 -8.05
C SER A 72 9.83 -20.44 -8.46
N MET A 73 9.14 -19.39 -8.02
CA MET A 73 9.50 -18.00 -8.31
C MET A 73 10.18 -17.29 -7.14
N ALA A 74 10.57 -18.01 -6.08
CA ALA A 74 11.36 -17.42 -5.00
C ALA A 74 12.79 -17.08 -5.49
N PRO A 75 13.44 -16.03 -4.96
CA PRO A 75 12.96 -15.10 -3.94
C PRO A 75 12.14 -13.92 -4.48
N THR A 76 12.01 -13.76 -5.80
CA THR A 76 11.38 -12.57 -6.41
C THR A 76 9.86 -12.53 -6.19
N MET A 77 9.21 -13.69 -6.17
CA MET A 77 7.80 -13.88 -5.82
C MET A 77 7.68 -15.05 -4.84
N PRO A 78 7.83 -14.80 -3.54
CA PRO A 78 7.62 -15.80 -2.51
C PRO A 78 6.17 -16.33 -2.52
N VAL A 79 5.97 -17.55 -1.98
CA VAL A 79 4.64 -18.11 -1.75
C VAL A 79 3.77 -17.13 -0.96
N GLY A 80 2.51 -16.97 -1.36
CA GLY A 80 1.60 -15.99 -0.75
C GLY A 80 1.79 -14.55 -1.25
N SER A 81 2.59 -14.33 -2.30
CA SER A 81 2.62 -13.05 -3.02
C SER A 81 1.37 -12.87 -3.86
N LEU A 82 0.94 -11.62 -4.01
CA LEU A 82 -0.10 -11.24 -4.95
C LEU A 82 0.55 -10.87 -6.28
N ALA A 83 0.36 -11.70 -7.31
CA ALA A 83 0.75 -11.39 -8.67
C ALA A 83 -0.41 -10.72 -9.40
N VAL A 84 -0.19 -9.50 -9.89
CA VAL A 84 -1.16 -8.81 -10.74
C VAL A 84 -0.82 -9.11 -12.17
N ILE A 85 -1.64 -9.94 -12.81
CA ILE A 85 -1.44 -10.38 -14.19
C ILE A 85 -2.29 -9.57 -15.16
N ARG A 86 -1.71 -9.21 -16.30
CA ARG A 86 -2.42 -8.65 -17.44
C ARG A 86 -2.69 -9.77 -18.45
N PRO A 87 -3.95 -10.15 -18.64
CA PRO A 87 -4.29 -11.15 -19.64
C PRO A 87 -3.89 -10.68 -21.03
N THR A 88 -3.25 -11.55 -21.79
CA THR A 88 -2.95 -11.32 -23.22
C THR A 88 -4.16 -11.67 -24.11
N MET A 89 -5.13 -12.40 -23.54
CA MET A 89 -6.46 -12.61 -24.08
C MET A 89 -7.49 -12.71 -22.94
N PRO A 90 -8.80 -12.52 -23.17
CA PRO A 90 -9.81 -12.64 -22.13
C PRO A 90 -9.72 -13.99 -21.40
N ILE A 91 -9.52 -13.95 -20.08
CA ILE A 91 -9.53 -15.16 -19.23
C ILE A 91 -10.99 -15.53 -18.99
N GLU A 92 -11.51 -16.41 -19.83
CA GLU A 92 -12.79 -17.06 -19.57
C GLU A 92 -12.57 -18.27 -18.67
N PRO A 93 -13.18 -18.32 -17.46
CA PRO A 93 -13.12 -19.49 -16.60
C PRO A 93 -13.65 -20.70 -17.38
N ASN A 94 -12.80 -21.71 -17.58
CA ASN A 94 -13.13 -22.96 -18.28
C ASN A 94 -13.31 -22.86 -19.80
N ALA A 95 -12.88 -21.77 -20.45
CA ALA A 95 -12.87 -21.72 -21.91
C ALA A 95 -11.86 -22.73 -22.46
N ARG A 96 -12.38 -23.83 -22.98
CA ARG A 96 -11.64 -24.77 -23.82
C ARG A 96 -11.50 -24.15 -25.20
N LEU A 97 -10.64 -23.15 -25.33
CA LEU A 97 -10.21 -22.66 -26.63
C LEU A 97 -9.44 -23.80 -27.30
N ARG A 98 -10.15 -24.60 -28.10
CA ARG A 98 -9.63 -25.80 -28.78
C ARG A 98 -8.85 -25.48 -30.04
N ASP A 99 -9.01 -24.27 -30.56
CA ASP A 99 -8.39 -23.86 -31.81
C ASP A 99 -7.18 -22.96 -31.52
N THR A 100 -6.00 -23.47 -31.86
CA THR A 100 -4.71 -22.82 -31.61
C THR A 100 -4.54 -21.56 -32.47
N ASP A 101 -5.10 -21.54 -33.68
CA ASP A 101 -4.94 -20.42 -34.61
C ASP A 101 -5.79 -19.21 -34.15
N THR A 102 -6.99 -19.46 -33.61
CA THR A 102 -7.81 -18.40 -33.00
C THR A 102 -7.17 -17.79 -31.76
N ILE A 103 -6.43 -18.60 -30.97
CA ILE A 103 -5.68 -18.09 -29.82
C ILE A 103 -4.59 -17.16 -30.34
N ARG A 104 -3.81 -17.58 -31.33
CA ARG A 104 -2.72 -16.76 -31.89
C ARG A 104 -3.18 -15.42 -32.44
N GLU A 105 -4.31 -15.39 -33.14
CA GLU A 105 -4.86 -14.15 -33.69
C GLU A 105 -5.25 -13.15 -32.58
N ARG A 106 -5.73 -13.66 -31.44
CA ARG A 106 -6.20 -12.83 -30.33
C ARG A 106 -5.11 -12.52 -29.29
N ASN A 107 -4.05 -13.31 -29.24
CA ASN A 107 -3.05 -13.30 -28.19
C ASN A 107 -1.85 -12.43 -28.59
N ASP A 108 -1.84 -11.18 -28.16
CA ASP A 108 -0.70 -10.29 -28.41
C ASP A 108 0.46 -10.61 -27.46
N VAL A 109 1.45 -11.34 -27.99
CA VAL A 109 2.70 -11.71 -27.29
C VAL A 109 3.93 -10.96 -27.84
N THR A 110 3.72 -9.96 -28.70
CA THR A 110 4.82 -9.26 -29.40
C THR A 110 5.68 -8.44 -28.44
N ALA A 111 5.05 -7.88 -27.41
CA ALA A 111 5.71 -7.09 -26.37
C ALA A 111 6.48 -7.92 -25.35
N ILE A 112 6.33 -9.25 -25.33
CA ILE A 112 6.99 -10.13 -24.35
C ILE A 112 8.47 -10.29 -24.72
N GLY A 113 9.34 -9.94 -23.77
CA GLY A 113 10.79 -9.99 -23.91
C GLY A 113 11.47 -10.90 -22.87
N ILE A 114 12.79 -11.02 -23.00
CA ILE A 114 13.62 -11.69 -22.00
C ILE A 114 13.55 -10.91 -20.68
N GLY A 115 13.32 -11.64 -19.58
CA GLY A 115 13.17 -11.06 -18.24
C GLY A 115 11.72 -10.89 -17.79
N ASP A 116 10.77 -10.88 -18.72
CA ASP A 116 9.34 -10.83 -18.39
C ASP A 116 8.90 -12.11 -17.68
N VAL A 117 7.91 -11.99 -16.81
CA VAL A 117 7.29 -13.14 -16.15
C VAL A 117 5.93 -13.38 -16.78
N ILE A 118 5.73 -14.59 -17.27
CA ILE A 118 4.51 -14.97 -17.99
C ILE A 118 3.81 -16.11 -17.27
N SER A 119 2.48 -16.10 -17.33
CA SER A 119 1.63 -17.22 -16.94
C SER A 119 1.19 -17.95 -18.20
N PHE A 120 1.48 -19.25 -18.27
CA PHE A 120 1.17 -20.10 -19.42
C PHE A 120 0.50 -21.40 -18.98
N GLN A 121 -0.16 -22.04 -19.93
CA GLN A 121 -0.90 -23.28 -19.75
C GLN A 121 -0.19 -24.40 -20.53
N PRO A 122 0.49 -25.35 -19.86
CA PRO A 122 1.25 -26.41 -20.54
C PRO A 122 0.36 -27.35 -21.38
N ASP A 123 -0.78 -27.77 -20.82
CA ASP A 123 -1.77 -28.62 -21.50
C ASP A 123 -3.04 -27.83 -21.76
N GLN A 124 -3.51 -27.80 -23.00
CA GLN A 124 -4.75 -27.11 -23.38
C GLN A 124 -6.00 -27.71 -22.70
N HIS A 125 -5.94 -28.94 -22.20
CA HIS A 125 -7.04 -29.61 -21.51
C HIS A 125 -7.03 -29.41 -19.99
N ASP A 126 -5.96 -28.86 -19.43
CA ASP A 126 -5.81 -28.59 -17.99
C ASP A 126 -5.70 -27.08 -17.75
N ALA A 127 -6.68 -26.50 -17.05
CA ALA A 127 -6.71 -25.06 -16.75
C ALA A 127 -5.61 -24.58 -15.78
N THR A 128 -4.73 -25.47 -15.33
CA THR A 128 -3.61 -25.14 -14.45
C THR A 128 -2.63 -24.17 -15.13
N LEU A 129 -2.41 -23.02 -14.49
CA LEU A 129 -1.45 -22.02 -14.93
C LEU A 129 -0.11 -22.19 -14.21
N ILE A 130 0.97 -22.16 -14.98
CA ILE A 130 2.35 -22.08 -14.48
C ILE A 130 2.87 -20.68 -14.77
N THR A 131 3.55 -20.08 -13.79
CA THR A 131 4.09 -18.72 -13.92
C THR A 131 5.60 -18.73 -13.76
N HIS A 132 6.35 -18.44 -14.82
CA HIS A 132 7.81 -18.47 -14.84
C HIS A 132 8.40 -17.29 -15.65
N ARG A 133 9.70 -17.04 -15.48
CA ARG A 133 10.41 -15.96 -16.16
C ARG A 133 10.92 -16.41 -17.53
N VAL A 134 10.72 -15.58 -18.55
CA VAL A 134 11.28 -15.76 -19.88
C VAL A 134 12.79 -15.54 -19.82
N ILE A 135 13.55 -16.56 -20.21
CA ILE A 135 15.02 -16.50 -20.29
C ILE A 135 15.51 -16.45 -21.74
N ALA A 136 14.68 -16.84 -22.70
CA ALA A 136 14.97 -16.72 -24.13
C ALA A 136 13.67 -16.58 -24.94
N VAL A 137 13.77 -15.88 -26.06
CA VAL A 137 12.71 -15.75 -27.06
C VAL A 137 13.28 -16.16 -28.41
N SER A 138 12.63 -17.11 -29.07
CA SER A 138 12.96 -17.57 -30.40
C SER A 138 11.79 -17.26 -31.34
N VAL A 139 12.10 -16.99 -32.61
CA VAL A 139 11.12 -16.75 -33.67
C VAL A 139 11.41 -17.71 -34.80
N ASP A 140 10.39 -18.43 -35.28
CA ASP A 140 10.52 -19.32 -36.44
C ASP A 140 10.43 -18.56 -37.77
N SER A 141 10.55 -19.29 -38.90
CA SER A 141 10.45 -18.71 -40.25
C SER A 141 9.07 -18.15 -40.57
N ASP A 142 8.04 -18.60 -39.86
CA ASP A 142 6.64 -18.21 -40.06
C ASP A 142 6.26 -17.02 -39.16
N GLY A 143 7.18 -16.57 -38.31
CA GLY A 143 7.00 -15.46 -37.38
C GLY A 143 6.40 -15.85 -36.03
N ASN A 144 6.17 -17.13 -35.76
CA ASN A 144 5.65 -17.58 -34.47
C ASN A 144 6.74 -17.49 -33.41
N ARG A 145 6.33 -17.10 -32.20
CA ARG A 145 7.23 -16.94 -31.05
C ARG A 145 7.20 -18.17 -30.17
N THR A 146 8.38 -18.62 -29.78
CA THR A 146 8.56 -19.64 -28.75
C THR A 146 9.38 -19.06 -27.60
N PHE A 147 8.94 -19.30 -26.38
CA PHE A 147 9.54 -18.79 -25.16
C PHE A 147 10.20 -19.93 -24.39
N THR A 148 11.46 -19.74 -24.01
CA THR A 148 12.06 -20.59 -22.98
C THR A 148 11.84 -19.92 -21.64
N THR A 149 11.18 -20.61 -20.72
CA THR A 149 10.89 -20.09 -19.38
C THR A 149 11.67 -20.86 -18.31
N ARG A 150 11.83 -20.23 -17.15
CA ARG A 150 12.42 -20.86 -15.96
C ARG A 150 11.87 -20.21 -14.71
N GLY A 151 11.51 -21.03 -13.72
CA GLY A 151 11.24 -20.54 -12.37
C GLY A 151 12.51 -19.94 -11.75
N ASP A 152 12.40 -18.80 -11.08
CA ASP A 152 13.56 -18.12 -10.47
C ASP A 152 14.31 -19.00 -9.44
N ASN A 153 13.62 -19.98 -8.85
CA ASN A 153 14.15 -20.97 -7.92
C ASN A 153 14.42 -22.36 -8.55
N ASN A 154 14.22 -22.51 -9.87
CA ASN A 154 14.41 -23.77 -10.55
C ASN A 154 15.84 -23.87 -11.12
N GLY A 155 16.44 -25.07 -11.02
CA GLY A 155 17.80 -25.32 -11.51
C GLY A 155 17.92 -25.47 -13.03
N SER A 156 16.82 -25.78 -13.72
CA SER A 156 16.78 -26.02 -15.16
C SER A 156 15.65 -25.25 -15.84
N PRO A 157 15.80 -24.86 -17.12
CA PRO A 157 14.70 -24.32 -17.93
C PRO A 157 13.55 -25.32 -18.09
N ASP A 158 12.36 -24.79 -18.33
CA ASP A 158 11.19 -25.56 -18.69
C ASP A 158 11.21 -25.95 -20.18
N SER A 159 10.31 -26.86 -20.58
CA SER A 159 10.05 -27.13 -21.98
C SER A 159 9.65 -25.85 -22.74
N PRO A 160 10.02 -25.71 -24.02
CA PRO A 160 9.66 -24.53 -24.81
C PRO A 160 8.15 -24.28 -24.81
N VAL A 161 7.77 -23.04 -24.51
CA VAL A 161 6.39 -22.57 -24.42
C VAL A 161 6.03 -21.84 -25.70
N GLN A 162 4.98 -22.30 -26.37
CA GLN A 162 4.50 -21.67 -27.59
C GLN A 162 3.67 -20.42 -27.28
N ASP A 163 3.64 -19.47 -28.21
CA ASP A 163 2.80 -18.28 -28.15
C ASP A 163 1.35 -18.54 -27.72
N TYR A 164 0.71 -19.56 -28.27
CA TYR A 164 -0.67 -19.93 -27.95
C TYR A 164 -0.84 -20.53 -26.55
N GLN A 165 0.23 -20.87 -25.84
CA GLN A 165 0.16 -21.36 -24.46
C GLN A 165 0.20 -20.21 -23.45
N VAL A 166 0.66 -19.02 -23.86
CA VAL A 166 0.71 -17.83 -23.00
C VAL A 166 -0.71 -17.34 -22.73
N ARG A 167 -1.00 -17.01 -21.47
CA ARG A 167 -2.32 -16.54 -21.01
C ARG A 167 -2.28 -15.14 -20.43
N ALA A 168 -1.17 -14.78 -19.81
CA ALA A 168 -0.99 -13.48 -19.20
C ALA A 168 0.48 -13.14 -18.96
N THR A 169 0.75 -11.85 -18.79
CA THR A 169 2.05 -11.34 -18.36
C THR A 169 1.90 -10.72 -16.97
N VAL A 170 2.83 -11.02 -16.05
CA VAL A 170 2.85 -10.40 -14.72
C VAL A 170 3.27 -8.94 -14.86
N TRP A 171 2.47 -8.03 -14.34
CA TRP A 171 2.79 -6.60 -14.37
C TRP A 171 3.61 -6.19 -13.15
N TYR A 172 3.20 -6.62 -11.97
CA TYR A 172 3.93 -6.45 -10.72
C TYR A 172 3.50 -7.51 -9.71
N SER A 173 4.36 -7.76 -8.73
CA SER A 173 4.07 -8.61 -7.58
C SER A 173 4.21 -7.80 -6.29
N LEU A 174 3.32 -8.06 -5.34
CA LEU A 174 3.39 -7.48 -4.00
C LEU A 174 3.59 -8.64 -3.00
N PRO A 175 4.80 -8.79 -2.44
CA PRO A 175 5.06 -9.80 -1.42
C PRO A 175 4.13 -9.59 -0.23
N LEU A 176 3.70 -10.67 0.41
CA LEU A 176 2.86 -10.68 1.61
C LEU A 176 1.42 -10.14 1.43
N LEU A 177 1.09 -9.52 0.29
CA LEU A 177 -0.27 -9.06 0.00
C LEU A 177 -1.19 -10.12 -0.59
N GLY A 178 -0.72 -11.35 -0.84
CA GLY A 178 -1.62 -12.46 -1.19
C GLY A 178 -2.62 -12.75 -0.06
N TYR A 179 -2.17 -12.66 1.21
CA TYR A 179 -3.06 -12.76 2.38
C TYR A 179 -4.08 -11.61 2.45
N VAL A 180 -3.70 -10.41 2.04
CA VAL A 180 -4.62 -9.26 1.99
C VAL A 180 -5.61 -9.41 0.85
N ASN A 181 -5.18 -9.90 -0.31
CA ASN A 181 -6.07 -10.20 -1.42
C ASN A 181 -7.07 -11.31 -1.07
N ASP A 182 -6.65 -12.40 -0.44
CA ASP A 182 -7.57 -13.43 0.06
C ASP A 182 -8.56 -12.86 1.09
N ALA A 183 -8.12 -11.93 1.94
CA ALA A 183 -8.98 -11.25 2.89
C ALA A 183 -10.00 -10.29 2.22
N VAL A 184 -9.68 -9.70 1.08
CA VAL A 184 -10.52 -8.70 0.39
C VAL A 184 -11.37 -9.31 -0.72
N ASN A 185 -10.83 -10.27 -1.46
CA ASN A 185 -11.40 -10.86 -2.68
C ASN A 185 -11.72 -12.35 -2.55
N GLY A 186 -11.24 -13.04 -1.51
CA GLY A 186 -11.58 -14.44 -1.22
C GLY A 186 -12.88 -14.59 -0.43
N ASP A 187 -13.25 -15.84 -0.13
CA ASP A 187 -14.50 -16.19 0.59
C ASP A 187 -14.61 -15.55 1.98
N HIS A 188 -13.48 -15.13 2.56
CA HIS A 188 -13.40 -14.50 3.87
C HIS A 188 -13.71 -12.99 3.89
N ARG A 189 -13.98 -12.37 2.74
CA ARG A 189 -14.31 -10.93 2.61
C ARG A 189 -15.35 -10.45 3.61
N ARG A 190 -16.43 -11.21 3.79
CA ARG A 190 -17.53 -10.84 4.70
C ARG A 190 -17.08 -10.78 6.15
N THR A 191 -16.28 -11.76 6.58
CA THR A 191 -15.77 -11.84 7.94
C THR A 191 -14.82 -10.67 8.22
N PHE A 192 -13.90 -10.39 7.30
CA PHE A 192 -12.95 -9.29 7.44
C PHE A 192 -13.64 -7.93 7.50
N ALA A 193 -14.64 -7.69 6.65
CA ALA A 193 -15.44 -6.46 6.66
C ALA A 193 -16.18 -6.27 8.00
N ILE A 194 -16.77 -7.33 8.54
CA ILE A 194 -17.46 -7.28 9.84
C ILE A 194 -16.47 -6.99 10.98
N THR A 195 -15.31 -7.65 10.98
CA THR A 195 -14.27 -7.44 12.01
C THR A 195 -13.72 -6.01 11.96
N ALA A 196 -13.44 -5.49 10.78
CA ALA A 196 -12.98 -4.11 10.60
C ALA A 196 -14.04 -3.09 11.09
N ALA A 197 -15.32 -3.32 10.77
CA ALA A 197 -16.42 -2.49 11.24
C ALA A 197 -16.57 -2.53 12.78
N ALA A 198 -16.46 -3.70 13.39
CA ALA A 198 -16.53 -3.88 14.83
C ALA A 198 -15.39 -3.16 15.57
N LEU A 199 -14.16 -3.27 15.05
CA LEU A 199 -12.99 -2.57 15.59
C LEU A 199 -13.12 -1.05 15.44
N GLY A 200 -13.59 -0.58 14.28
CA GLY A 200 -13.88 0.83 14.04
C GLY A 200 -14.93 1.39 15.00
N TYR A 201 -16.02 0.64 15.23
CA TYR A 201 -17.07 1.00 16.17
C TYR A 201 -16.58 1.05 17.62
N ALA A 202 -15.80 0.05 18.06
CA ALA A 202 -15.19 0.04 19.39
C ALA A 202 -14.23 1.22 19.60
N TRP A 203 -13.45 1.57 18.58
CA TRP A 203 -12.56 2.73 18.63
C TRP A 203 -13.35 4.05 18.72
N ALA A 204 -14.40 4.22 17.91
CA ALA A 204 -15.28 5.38 17.96
C ALA A 204 -15.95 5.53 19.34
N LEU A 205 -16.44 4.44 19.93
CA LEU A 205 -16.97 4.42 21.31
C LEU A 205 -15.91 4.85 22.33
N SER A 206 -14.66 4.42 22.17
CA SER A 206 -13.58 4.81 23.08
C SER A 206 -13.27 6.31 23.02
N LEU A 207 -13.35 6.92 21.83
CA LEU A 207 -13.19 8.36 21.63
C LEU A 207 -14.35 9.14 22.24
N TRP A 208 -15.58 8.68 22.01
CA TRP A 208 -16.78 9.26 22.61
C TRP A 208 -16.73 9.21 24.14
N ALA A 209 -16.39 8.06 24.73
CA ALA A 209 -16.26 7.89 26.17
C ALA A 209 -15.17 8.80 26.78
N ARG A 210 -14.02 8.92 26.12
CA ARG A 210 -12.94 9.83 26.53
C ARG A 210 -13.36 11.31 26.46
N ALA A 211 -14.09 11.70 25.42
CA ALA A 211 -14.64 13.04 25.29
C ALA A 211 -15.68 13.35 26.38
N HIS A 212 -16.53 12.36 26.72
CA HIS A 212 -17.57 12.53 27.73
C HIS A 212 -17.02 12.57 29.15
N LYS A 213 -15.97 11.79 29.46
CA LYS A 213 -15.30 11.81 30.77
C LYS A 213 -14.64 13.17 31.05
N ARG A 214 -14.03 13.81 30.05
CA ARG A 214 -13.45 15.17 30.18
C ARG A 214 -14.49 16.25 30.52
N ARG A 215 -15.72 16.12 30.00
CA ARG A 215 -16.81 17.06 30.30
C ARG A 215 -17.34 16.92 31.73
N ARG A 216 -17.33 15.70 32.30
CA ARG A 216 -17.76 15.48 33.69
C ARG A 216 -16.77 16.05 34.71
N THR A 217 -15.47 15.88 34.48
CA THR A 217 -14.44 16.43 35.39
C THR A 217 -14.44 17.96 35.41
N ALA A 218 -14.77 18.62 34.29
CA ALA A 218 -14.89 20.08 34.25
C ALA A 218 -16.11 20.61 35.02
N ARG A 219 -17.21 19.86 35.07
CA ARG A 219 -18.45 20.24 35.78
C ARG A 219 -18.33 20.06 37.30
N ASP A 220 -17.57 19.07 37.75
CA ASP A 220 -17.37 18.75 39.17
C ASP A 220 -16.41 19.73 39.87
N VAL A 221 -15.54 20.41 39.10
CA VAL A 221 -14.66 21.47 39.61
C VAL A 221 -15.42 22.79 39.81
N ASP A 222 -16.40 23.08 38.94
CA ASP A 222 -17.20 24.31 39.01
C ASP A 222 -18.22 24.28 40.17
N GLY A 223 -18.82 23.12 40.44
CA GLY A 223 -19.74 22.92 41.55
C GLY A 223 -19.11 22.86 42.96
N ARG A 224 -17.78 22.94 43.07
CA ARG A 224 -17.05 22.99 44.35
C ARG A 224 -16.61 24.40 44.77
N ILE A 225 -16.79 25.40 43.90
CA ILE A 225 -16.35 26.79 44.11
C ILE A 225 -17.54 27.71 44.44
N THR A 226 -18.78 27.23 44.29
CA THR A 226 -20.02 27.87 44.78
C THR A 226 -20.46 27.29 46.11
#